data_AF-C4JJT7-F1
#
_entry.id   AF-C4JJT7-F1
#
_cell.length_a   1.000
_cell.length_b   1.000
_cell.length_c   1.000
_cell.angle_alpha   90.00
_cell.angle_beta   90.00
_cell.angle_gamma   90.00
#
_symmetry.space_group_name_H-M   'P 1'
#
loop_
_entity.id
_entity.type
_entity.pdbx_description
1 polymer ?
#
loop_
_entity_poly.entity_id
_entity_poly.type
_entity_poly.pdbx_seq_one_letter_code
_entity_poly.pdbx_strand_id
1 'polypeptide(L)'
;MQFARKVLNHVFHDDVRCFYLVESNVCPASREGFKTKLQEDEYFESDFINASEEQCKSWALEKEFQVNFIEQDLIAIVDARSARDETILMCHYNYLRDPGDGLEFGDFGVLPREPNVWYDFRIDYRGAHMVCVALHYVPPDLSYPAYFGCKEKFTDEHGVFDVQKALRYGLDPDGSETQVEP
;
A
#
# COMPACT_ATOMS: atom_id res chain seq x y z
N MET A 1 -17.72 6.19 -6.34
CA MET A 1 -17.99 5.07 -5.39
C MET A 1 -17.90 3.68 -6.01
N GLN A 2 -18.28 3.46 -7.28
CA GLN A 2 -18.14 2.13 -7.92
C GLN A 2 -16.72 1.55 -7.85
N PHE A 3 -15.68 2.38 -7.99
CA PHE A 3 -14.31 1.91 -7.89
C PHE A 3 -13.92 1.46 -6.47
N ALA A 4 -14.32 2.18 -5.41
CA ALA A 4 -14.09 1.75 -4.03
C ALA A 4 -14.68 0.37 -3.76
N ARG A 5 -15.90 0.10 -4.26
CA ARG A 5 -16.50 -1.23 -4.23
C ARG A 5 -15.67 -2.27 -5.01
N LYS A 6 -15.21 -1.93 -6.22
CA LYS A 6 -14.38 -2.82 -7.04
C LYS A 6 -13.11 -3.24 -6.29
N VAL A 7 -12.44 -2.30 -5.64
CA VAL A 7 -11.24 -2.54 -4.83
C VAL A 7 -11.57 -3.40 -3.62
N LEU A 8 -12.57 -3.01 -2.82
CA LEU A 8 -12.94 -3.72 -1.59
C LEU A 8 -13.39 -5.16 -1.85
N ASN A 9 -14.16 -5.37 -2.93
CA ASN A 9 -14.69 -6.68 -3.28
C ASN A 9 -13.67 -7.58 -3.99
N HIS A 10 -12.48 -7.07 -4.31
CA HIS A 10 -11.46 -7.85 -5.00
C HIS A 10 -10.94 -8.98 -4.12
N VAL A 11 -10.89 -10.17 -4.69
CA VAL A 11 -10.34 -11.37 -4.07
C VAL A 11 -8.94 -11.58 -4.65
N PHE A 12 -7.94 -11.63 -3.78
CA PHE A 12 -6.54 -11.73 -4.21
C PHE A 12 -6.08 -13.20 -4.30
N HIS A 13 -6.50 -14.06 -3.36
CA HIS A 13 -6.20 -15.50 -3.35
C HIS A 13 -7.19 -16.24 -2.44
N ASP A 14 -7.73 -17.41 -2.81
CA ASP A 14 -8.59 -18.28 -1.97
C ASP A 14 -9.56 -17.53 -1.02
N ASP A 15 -10.38 -16.62 -1.56
CA ASP A 15 -11.33 -15.76 -0.82
C ASP A 15 -10.72 -14.73 0.17
N VAL A 16 -9.39 -14.57 0.18
CA VAL A 16 -8.69 -13.53 0.95
C VAL A 16 -8.92 -12.16 0.31
N ARG A 17 -9.44 -11.24 1.13
CA ARG A 17 -9.57 -9.82 0.82
C ARG A 17 -8.50 -9.05 1.58
N CYS A 18 -7.85 -8.11 0.90
CA CYS A 18 -6.76 -7.32 1.48
C CYS A 18 -7.25 -6.10 2.27
N PHE A 19 -8.54 -5.73 2.15
CA PHE A 19 -9.03 -4.43 2.61
C PHE A 19 -10.24 -4.52 3.53
N TYR A 20 -10.26 -3.58 4.46
CA TYR A 20 -11.38 -3.21 5.31
C TYR A 20 -11.73 -1.75 5.02
N LEU A 21 -13.02 -1.44 4.84
CA LEU A 21 -13.47 -0.09 4.54
C LEU A 21 -13.60 0.73 5.82
N VAL A 22 -12.97 1.90 5.84
CA VAL A 22 -13.12 2.88 6.92
C VAL A 22 -14.28 3.83 6.58
N GLU A 23 -15.36 3.74 7.35
CA GLU A 23 -16.57 4.56 7.18
C GLU A 23 -16.66 5.71 8.19
N SER A 24 -15.95 5.67 9.32
CA SER A 24 -16.06 6.70 10.36
C SER A 24 -14.72 7.10 10.97
N ASN A 25 -14.63 8.35 11.42
CA ASN A 25 -13.52 8.84 12.25
C ASN A 25 -13.41 8.11 13.60
N VAL A 26 -14.47 7.44 14.05
CA VAL A 26 -14.45 6.61 15.25
C VAL A 26 -13.95 5.21 14.88
N CYS A 27 -12.79 4.81 15.43
CA CYS A 27 -12.27 3.46 15.25
C CYS A 27 -13.19 2.43 15.93
N PRO A 28 -13.61 1.36 15.24
CA PRO A 28 -14.39 0.30 15.87
C PRO A 28 -13.56 -0.45 16.92
N ALA A 29 -14.23 -1.05 17.89
CA ALA A 29 -13.57 -1.84 18.94
C ALA A 29 -13.14 -3.25 18.46
N SER A 30 -13.69 -3.72 17.33
CA SER A 30 -13.34 -5.00 16.71
C SER A 30 -13.41 -4.91 15.19
N ARG A 31 -12.76 -5.86 14.50
CA ARG A 31 -12.69 -5.90 13.03
C ARG A 31 -14.06 -6.03 12.35
N GLU A 32 -15.05 -6.60 13.04
CA GLU A 32 -16.43 -6.76 12.55
C GLU A 32 -17.13 -5.41 12.35
N GLY A 33 -16.61 -4.34 12.95
CA GLY A 33 -17.08 -2.97 12.71
C GLY A 33 -16.67 -2.41 11.35
N PHE A 34 -15.78 -3.09 10.61
CA PHE A 34 -15.43 -2.70 9.25
C PHE A 34 -16.10 -3.59 8.21
N LYS A 35 -16.51 -2.97 7.10
CA LYS A 35 -16.99 -3.72 5.93
C LYS A 35 -15.82 -4.29 5.14
N THR A 36 -15.97 -5.55 4.72
CA THR A 36 -15.03 -6.24 3.82
C THR A 36 -15.61 -6.44 2.41
N LYS A 37 -16.85 -6.01 2.19
CA LYS A 37 -17.56 -6.10 0.91
C LYS A 37 -18.68 -5.07 0.85
N LEU A 38 -19.00 -4.60 -0.34
CA LEU A 38 -20.21 -3.80 -0.64
C LEU A 38 -21.04 -4.48 -1.73
N GLN A 39 -22.37 -4.48 -1.63
CA GLN A 39 -23.26 -5.00 -2.68
C GLN A 39 -23.31 -4.08 -3.93
N GLU A 40 -23.86 -4.58 -5.03
CA GLU A 40 -23.91 -3.85 -6.32
C GLU A 40 -24.72 -2.54 -6.28
N ASP A 41 -25.72 -2.46 -5.40
CA ASP A 41 -26.53 -1.26 -5.21
C ASP A 41 -26.44 -0.72 -3.77
N GLU A 42 -25.47 -1.21 -2.99
CA GLU A 42 -25.25 -0.71 -1.64
C GLU A 42 -24.69 0.70 -1.69
N TYR A 43 -25.49 1.65 -1.22
CA TYR A 43 -25.01 2.97 -0.86
C TYR A 43 -24.29 2.88 0.49
N PHE A 44 -23.13 3.53 0.59
CA PHE A 44 -22.43 3.70 1.85
C PHE A 44 -22.05 5.16 2.02
N GLU A 45 -21.98 5.58 3.27
CA GLU A 45 -21.45 6.88 3.66
C GLU A 45 -20.13 6.65 4.36
N SER A 46 -19.19 7.57 4.16
CA SER A 46 -17.95 7.57 4.91
C SER A 46 -17.57 8.99 5.25
N ASP A 47 -17.12 9.20 6.49
CA ASP A 47 -16.52 10.44 6.97
C ASP A 47 -15.30 10.86 6.14
N PHE A 48 -14.73 9.93 5.35
CA PHE A 48 -13.57 10.15 4.49
C PHE A 48 -13.93 10.48 3.04
N ILE A 49 -15.22 10.53 2.69
CA ILE A 49 -15.63 11.05 1.37
C ILE A 49 -15.31 12.55 1.33
N ASN A 50 -14.46 12.96 0.38
CA ASN A 50 -13.87 14.29 0.25
C ASN A 50 -12.82 14.66 1.33
N ALA A 51 -12.37 13.71 2.14
CA ALA A 51 -11.21 13.93 3.00
C ALA A 51 -9.94 14.08 2.16
N SER A 52 -9.00 14.88 2.64
CA SER A 52 -7.66 14.97 2.05
C SER A 52 -6.83 13.73 2.38
N GLU A 53 -5.77 13.54 1.61
CA GLU A 53 -4.79 12.48 1.86
C GLU A 53 -4.18 12.61 3.27
N GLU A 54 -3.86 13.83 3.70
CA GLU A 54 -3.33 14.08 5.05
C GLU A 54 -4.34 13.72 6.15
N GLN A 55 -5.63 13.96 5.93
CA GLN A 55 -6.66 13.57 6.90
C GLN A 55 -6.76 12.05 7.05
N CYS A 56 -6.73 11.31 5.95
CA CYS A 56 -6.70 9.85 5.97
C CYS A 56 -5.44 9.31 6.69
N LYS A 57 -4.26 9.84 6.34
CA LYS A 57 -2.98 9.49 6.95
C LYS A 57 -2.94 9.80 8.45
N SER A 58 -3.44 10.97 8.85
CA SER A 58 -3.47 11.38 10.26
C SER A 58 -4.39 10.49 11.09
N TRP A 59 -5.54 10.11 10.56
CA TRP A 59 -6.43 9.16 11.22
C TRP A 59 -5.75 7.80 11.42
N ALA A 60 -5.04 7.29 10.42
CA ALA A 60 -4.35 6.02 10.51
C ALA A 60 -3.31 6.01 11.66
N LEU A 61 -2.41 7.00 11.70
CA LEU A 61 -1.40 7.14 12.76
C LEU A 61 -2.04 7.25 14.14
N GLU A 62 -3.18 7.94 14.25
CA GLU A 62 -3.87 8.10 15.53
C GLU A 62 -4.46 6.77 16.03
N LYS A 63 -5.01 5.95 15.12
CA LYS A 63 -5.85 4.80 15.48
C LYS A 63 -5.14 3.45 15.44
N GLU A 64 -4.11 3.26 14.61
CA GLU A 64 -3.57 1.93 14.31
C GLU A 64 -2.98 1.18 15.52
N PHE A 65 -2.43 1.89 16.52
CA PHE A 65 -1.94 1.27 17.76
C PHE A 65 -3.01 1.09 18.83
N GLN A 66 -4.24 1.57 18.61
CA GLN A 66 -5.33 1.43 19.58
C GLN A 66 -5.95 0.02 19.53
N VAL A 67 -5.77 -0.69 18.41
CA VAL A 67 -6.32 -2.02 18.15
C VAL A 67 -5.30 -2.91 17.46
N ASN A 68 -5.46 -4.22 17.54
CA ASN A 68 -4.50 -5.20 17.00
C ASN A 68 -4.92 -5.84 15.66
N PHE A 69 -6.01 -5.38 15.06
CA PHE A 69 -6.55 -5.92 13.82
C PHE A 69 -6.44 -4.95 12.63
N ILE A 70 -5.96 -3.72 12.87
CA ILE A 70 -5.57 -2.80 11.81
C ILE A 70 -4.11 -3.12 11.48
N GLU A 71 -3.83 -3.32 10.19
CA GLU A 71 -2.47 -3.45 9.71
C GLU A 71 -1.74 -2.12 9.98
N GLN A 72 -0.65 -2.20 10.75
CA GLN A 72 0.08 -1.02 11.20
C GLN A 72 0.91 -0.46 10.04
N ASP A 73 1.07 0.85 10.00
CA ASP A 73 2.00 1.57 9.15
C ASP A 73 1.66 1.47 7.65
N LEU A 74 0.49 0.94 7.28
CA LEU A 74 0.09 0.74 5.89
C LEU A 74 -1.41 1.01 5.69
N ILE A 75 -1.72 1.96 4.82
CA ILE A 75 -3.11 2.26 4.42
C ILE A 75 -3.27 2.29 2.91
N ALA A 76 -4.51 2.10 2.45
CA ALA A 76 -4.91 2.29 1.07
C ALA A 76 -5.93 3.42 0.96
N ILE A 77 -5.72 4.34 0.03
CA ILE A 77 -6.62 5.46 -0.24
C ILE A 77 -7.18 5.32 -1.66
N VAL A 78 -8.50 5.39 -1.77
CA VAL A 78 -9.22 5.56 -3.03
C VAL A 78 -9.57 7.03 -3.18
N ASP A 79 -8.98 7.70 -4.16
CA ASP A 79 -9.15 9.14 -4.38
C ASP A 79 -9.84 9.44 -5.72
N ALA A 80 -9.88 10.73 -6.09
CA ALA A 80 -10.49 11.16 -7.36
C ALA A 80 -9.76 10.61 -8.61
N ARG A 81 -8.48 10.26 -8.50
CA ARG A 81 -7.71 9.67 -9.60
C ARG A 81 -8.05 8.20 -9.78
N SER A 82 -8.26 7.47 -8.69
CA SER A 82 -8.50 6.02 -8.69
C SER A 82 -9.53 5.51 -9.69
N ALA A 83 -10.67 6.20 -9.82
CA ALA A 83 -11.72 5.78 -10.75
C ALA A 83 -11.36 6.00 -12.23
N ARG A 84 -10.35 6.83 -12.54
CA ARG A 84 -9.96 7.17 -13.91
C ARG A 84 -8.95 6.19 -14.49
N ASP A 85 -8.02 5.71 -13.68
CA ASP A 85 -6.90 4.87 -14.13
C ASP A 85 -6.80 3.51 -13.41
N GLU A 86 -7.83 3.15 -12.65
CA GLU A 86 -7.92 1.90 -11.89
C GLU A 86 -6.80 1.69 -10.87
N THR A 87 -6.28 2.78 -10.29
CA THR A 87 -5.21 2.73 -9.28
C THR A 87 -5.69 3.05 -7.87
N ILE A 88 -4.90 2.70 -6.87
CA ILE A 88 -5.04 3.17 -5.48
C ILE A 88 -3.72 3.76 -4.99
N LEU A 89 -3.77 4.58 -3.95
CA LEU A 89 -2.58 5.01 -3.24
C LEU A 89 -2.36 4.09 -2.04
N MET A 90 -1.28 3.31 -2.06
CA MET A 90 -0.78 2.62 -0.87
C MET A 90 0.20 3.55 -0.16
N CYS A 91 -0.05 3.85 1.11
CA CYS A 91 0.81 4.73 1.90
C CYS A 91 1.44 3.89 3.00
N HIS A 92 2.77 3.86 3.09
CA HIS A 92 3.52 3.18 4.14
C HIS A 92 4.23 4.19 5.05
N TYR A 93 4.04 4.14 6.37
CA TYR A 93 4.70 5.06 7.30
C TYR A 93 5.98 4.45 7.86
N ASN A 94 7.06 5.22 7.84
CA ASN A 94 8.34 4.77 8.37
C ASN A 94 8.57 5.25 9.81
N TYR A 95 8.43 4.37 10.80
CA TYR A 95 8.57 4.68 12.23
C TYR A 95 10.00 4.86 12.76
N LEU A 96 11.03 4.90 11.90
CA LEU A 96 12.39 5.16 12.34
C LEU A 96 12.48 6.47 13.13
N ARG A 97 13.30 6.49 14.19
CA ARG A 97 13.42 7.66 15.07
C ARG A 97 14.42 8.67 14.52
N ASP A 98 15.62 8.20 14.18
CA ASP A 98 16.69 9.05 13.67
C ASP A 98 17.12 8.65 12.25
N PRO A 99 17.58 9.62 11.42
CA PRO A 99 18.20 9.31 10.14
C PRO A 99 19.44 8.43 10.36
N GLY A 100 19.40 7.19 9.87
CA GLY A 100 20.48 6.21 10.06
C GLY A 100 20.11 4.99 10.90
N ASP A 101 18.98 5.01 11.61
CA ASP A 101 18.45 3.84 12.33
C ASP A 101 17.92 2.74 11.39
N GLY A 102 17.83 3.03 10.09
CA GLY A 102 17.39 2.10 9.07
C GLY A 102 18.44 1.05 8.72
N LEU A 103 18.15 0.26 7.71
CA LEU A 103 19.05 -0.79 7.24
C LEU A 103 19.92 -0.24 6.10
N GLU A 104 21.22 -0.53 6.13
CA GLU A 104 22.17 -0.12 5.09
C GLU A 104 22.19 -1.12 3.93
N PHE A 105 22.02 -0.63 2.70
CA PHE A 105 21.92 -1.44 1.48
C PHE A 105 22.92 -0.98 0.42
N GLY A 106 24.21 -1.32 0.58
CA GLY A 106 25.24 -1.06 -0.42
C GLY A 106 25.18 0.36 -1.00
N ASP A 107 25.10 0.46 -2.33
CA ASP A 107 25.05 1.74 -3.06
C ASP A 107 23.80 2.59 -2.78
N PHE A 108 22.74 2.01 -2.19
CA PHE A 108 21.52 2.74 -1.84
C PHE A 108 21.62 3.49 -0.51
N GLY A 109 22.60 3.15 0.33
CA GLY A 109 22.71 3.64 1.70
C GLY A 109 21.57 3.14 2.58
N VAL A 110 21.16 3.95 3.56
CA VAL A 110 20.11 3.58 4.54
C VAL A 110 18.71 3.71 3.93
N LEU A 111 17.90 2.65 4.00
CA LEU A 111 16.50 2.64 3.55
C LEU A 111 15.51 2.19 4.65
N PRO A 112 14.28 2.75 4.67
CA PRO A 112 13.86 3.95 3.94
C PRO A 112 14.62 5.19 4.42
N ARG A 113 14.86 6.16 3.53
CA ARG A 113 15.83 7.26 3.75
C ARG A 113 15.44 8.22 4.86
N GLU A 114 14.18 8.63 4.84
CA GLU A 114 13.61 9.61 5.76
C GLU A 114 12.80 8.91 6.85
N PRO A 115 13.07 9.20 8.14
CA PRO A 115 12.28 8.73 9.28
C PRO A 115 10.99 9.54 9.42
N ASN A 116 9.96 8.96 10.03
CA ASN A 116 8.69 9.59 10.40
C ASN A 116 7.96 10.27 9.22
N VAL A 117 7.98 9.64 8.06
CA VAL A 117 7.27 10.11 6.87
C VAL A 117 6.47 8.98 6.21
N TRP A 118 5.46 9.38 5.45
CA TRP A 118 4.70 8.48 4.57
C TRP A 118 5.42 8.31 3.22
N TYR A 119 5.60 7.05 2.82
CA TYR A 119 6.04 6.65 1.49
C TYR A 119 4.84 6.20 0.68
N ASP A 120 4.55 6.93 -0.40
CA ASP A 120 3.33 6.73 -1.17
C ASP A 120 3.59 6.00 -2.49
N PHE A 121 2.83 4.93 -2.74
CA PHE A 121 2.91 4.11 -3.94
C PHE A 121 1.55 4.09 -4.63
N ARG A 122 1.45 4.82 -5.75
CA ARG A 122 0.29 4.71 -6.64
C ARG A 122 0.42 3.41 -7.44
N ILE A 123 -0.52 2.48 -7.29
CA ILE A 123 -0.41 1.14 -7.90
C ILE A 123 -1.72 0.72 -8.56
N ASP A 124 -1.68 -0.26 -9.46
CA ASP A 124 -2.88 -1.06 -9.78
C ASP A 124 -3.37 -1.74 -8.50
N TYR A 125 -4.66 -1.60 -8.19
CA TYR A 125 -5.24 -2.11 -6.94
C TYR A 125 -5.09 -3.63 -6.76
N ARG A 126 -4.96 -4.39 -7.85
CA ARG A 126 -4.69 -5.84 -7.84
C ARG A 126 -3.31 -6.16 -7.25
N GLY A 127 -2.41 -5.18 -7.30
CA GLY A 127 -1.07 -5.23 -6.72
C GLY A 127 -1.01 -5.09 -5.20
N ALA A 128 -2.10 -4.69 -4.54
CA ALA A 128 -2.04 -4.26 -3.15
C ALA A 128 -1.57 -5.34 -2.16
N HIS A 129 -2.05 -6.58 -2.32
CA HIS A 129 -1.62 -7.69 -1.47
C HIS A 129 -0.11 -7.92 -1.54
N MET A 130 0.50 -7.70 -2.72
CA MET A 130 1.94 -7.84 -2.90
C MET A 130 2.73 -6.71 -2.25
N VAL A 131 2.20 -5.48 -2.25
CA VAL A 131 2.83 -4.38 -1.50
C VAL A 131 2.80 -4.68 0.00
N CYS A 132 1.65 -5.13 0.52
CA CYS A 132 1.53 -5.53 1.92
C CYS A 132 2.53 -6.66 2.28
N VAL A 133 2.57 -7.72 1.48
CA VAL A 133 3.54 -8.81 1.66
C VAL A 133 4.98 -8.33 1.58
N ALA A 134 5.33 -7.52 0.58
CA ALA A 134 6.69 -7.04 0.37
C ALA A 134 7.20 -6.16 1.51
N LEU A 135 6.34 -5.34 2.10
CA LEU A 135 6.75 -4.40 3.13
C LEU A 135 6.71 -4.99 4.55
N HIS A 136 5.78 -5.90 4.86
CA HIS A 136 5.61 -6.41 6.24
C HIS A 136 6.10 -7.84 6.46
N TYR A 137 6.19 -8.66 5.40
CA TYR A 137 6.42 -10.11 5.54
C TYR A 137 7.66 -10.61 4.79
N VAL A 138 8.19 -9.82 3.86
CA VAL A 138 9.42 -10.14 3.12
C VAL A 138 10.62 -9.48 3.81
N PRO A 139 11.77 -10.18 3.94
CA PRO A 139 13.00 -9.58 4.44
C PRO A 139 13.35 -8.27 3.72
N PRO A 140 13.70 -7.20 4.45
CA PRO A 140 13.98 -5.89 3.86
C PRO A 140 15.04 -5.88 2.75
N ASP A 141 16.04 -6.77 2.81
CA ASP A 141 17.07 -6.93 1.76
C ASP A 141 16.52 -7.38 0.41
N LEU A 142 15.36 -8.02 0.38
CA LEU A 142 14.69 -8.42 -0.84
C LEU A 142 13.70 -7.36 -1.36
N SER A 143 13.13 -6.51 -0.50
CA SER A 143 12.08 -5.57 -0.92
C SER A 143 12.49 -4.10 -0.88
N TYR A 144 13.23 -3.64 0.12
CA TYR A 144 13.50 -2.22 0.33
C TYR A 144 14.27 -1.56 -0.83
N PRO A 145 15.29 -2.22 -1.44
CA PRO A 145 15.95 -1.65 -2.62
C PRO A 145 14.97 -1.31 -3.75
N ALA A 146 13.96 -2.16 -3.99
CA ALA A 146 12.99 -1.93 -5.05
C ALA A 146 12.02 -0.78 -4.73
N TYR A 147 11.49 -0.77 -3.50
CA TYR A 147 10.44 0.18 -3.08
C TYR A 147 10.99 1.54 -2.66
N PHE A 148 12.17 1.61 -2.05
CA PHE A 148 12.73 2.85 -1.49
C PHE A 148 14.02 3.30 -2.19
N GLY A 149 14.82 2.37 -2.70
CA GLY A 149 16.09 2.69 -3.36
C GLY A 149 15.96 3.00 -4.86
N CYS A 150 15.03 2.32 -5.54
CA CYS A 150 14.85 2.35 -6.99
C CYS A 150 13.41 2.66 -7.41
N LYS A 151 12.63 3.32 -6.54
CA LYS A 151 11.20 3.56 -6.79
C LYS A 151 10.92 4.14 -8.17
N GLU A 152 11.74 5.10 -8.59
CA GLU A 152 11.62 5.79 -9.86
C GLU A 152 11.83 4.86 -11.06
N LYS A 153 12.64 3.80 -10.94
CA LYS A 153 12.86 2.81 -12.01
C LYS A 153 11.60 1.96 -12.29
N PHE A 154 10.76 1.79 -11.28
CA PHE A 154 9.53 0.99 -11.37
C PHE A 154 8.28 1.85 -11.47
N THR A 155 8.42 3.18 -11.54
CA THR A 155 7.32 4.11 -11.69
C THR A 155 7.23 4.57 -13.13
N ASP A 156 6.06 4.45 -13.76
CA ASP A 156 5.84 4.89 -15.13
C ASP A 156 5.72 6.42 -15.26
N GLU A 157 5.59 6.91 -16.49
CA GLU A 157 5.43 8.33 -16.81
C GLU A 157 4.15 8.98 -16.23
N HIS A 158 3.18 8.16 -15.80
CA HIS A 158 1.96 8.59 -15.13
C HIS A 158 2.08 8.52 -13.60
N GLY A 159 3.25 8.15 -13.08
CA GLY A 159 3.48 8.04 -11.65
C GLY A 159 2.92 6.75 -11.04
N VAL A 160 2.61 5.72 -11.83
CA VAL A 160 2.12 4.41 -11.35
C VAL A 160 3.29 3.46 -11.16
N PHE A 161 3.43 2.92 -9.96
CA PHE A 161 4.46 1.98 -9.54
C PHE A 161 4.07 0.53 -9.91
N ASP A 162 4.93 -0.13 -10.70
CA ASP A 162 4.78 -1.51 -11.15
C ASP A 162 5.28 -2.48 -10.07
N VAL A 163 4.33 -2.90 -9.23
CA VAL A 163 4.56 -3.83 -8.12
C VAL A 163 5.17 -5.15 -8.57
N GLN A 164 4.79 -5.65 -9.75
CA GLN A 164 5.28 -6.93 -10.27
C GLN A 164 6.75 -6.83 -10.69
N LYS A 165 7.14 -5.75 -11.38
CA LYS A 165 8.55 -5.52 -11.71
C LYS A 165 9.40 -5.32 -10.47
N ALA A 166 8.91 -4.55 -9.49
CA ALA A 166 9.62 -4.34 -8.23
C ALA A 166 9.86 -5.65 -7.46
N LEU A 167 8.85 -6.53 -7.38
CA LEU A 167 9.00 -7.85 -6.76
C LEU A 167 10.02 -8.74 -7.49
N ARG A 168 9.99 -8.78 -8.82
CA ARG A 168 10.96 -9.57 -9.59
C ARG A 168 12.38 -9.09 -9.38
N TYR A 169 12.59 -7.78 -9.35
CA TYR A 169 13.89 -7.19 -9.06
C TYR A 169 14.40 -7.61 -7.66
N GLY A 170 13.51 -7.68 -6.67
CA GLY A 170 13.87 -8.15 -5.34
C GLY A 170 14.34 -9.61 -5.28
N LEU A 171 13.79 -10.46 -6.14
CA LEU A 171 14.12 -11.89 -6.20
C LEU A 171 15.33 -12.20 -7.11
N ASP A 172 15.54 -11.40 -8.15
CA ASP A 172 16.65 -11.50 -9.09
C ASP A 172 17.14 -10.09 -9.50
N PRO A 173 17.98 -9.43 -8.68
CA PRO A 173 18.44 -8.06 -8.92
C PRO A 173 19.36 -7.94 -10.15
N ASP A 174 20.05 -9.03 -10.51
CA ASP A 174 21.02 -9.09 -11.60
C ASP A 174 20.38 -9.48 -12.94
N GLY A 175 19.10 -9.88 -12.92
CA GLY A 175 18.28 -10.12 -14.11
C GLY A 175 18.99 -11.00 -15.13
N SER A 176 19.03 -12.31 -14.91
CA SER A 176 19.24 -13.20 -16.05
C SER A 176 18.04 -13.03 -17.00
N GLU A 177 18.22 -12.24 -18.06
CA GLU A 177 17.30 -12.15 -19.18
C GLU A 177 17.16 -13.55 -19.79
N THR A 178 16.27 -14.36 -19.22
CA THR A 178 15.84 -15.58 -19.90
C THR A 178 14.89 -15.09 -20.98
N GLN A 179 15.47 -14.80 -22.15
CA GLN A 179 14.73 -14.61 -23.38
C GLN A 179 13.86 -15.86 -23.57
N VAL A 180 12.57 -15.73 -23.31
CA VAL A 180 11.60 -16.69 -23.84
C VAL A 180 11.41 -16.28 -25.29
N GLU A 181 12.25 -16.80 -26.17
CA GLU A 181 11.98 -16.74 -27.61
C GLU A 181 10.69 -17.52 -27.93
N PRO A 182 9.90 -17.04 -28.92
CA PRO A 182 8.59 -17.59 -29.27
C PRO A 182 8.61 -19.01 -29.84
#